data_AF-A0A6L9KGQ6-F1
#
_entry.id   AF-A0A6L9KGQ6-F1
#
_cell.length_a   1.000
_cell.length_b   1.000
_cell.length_c   1.000
_cell.angle_alpha   90.00
_cell.angle_beta   90.00
_cell.angle_gamma   90.00
#
_symmetry.space_group_name_H-M   'P 1'
#
loop_
_entity.id
_entity.type
_entity.pdbx_description
1 polymer ?
#
loop_
_entity_poly.entity_id
_entity_poly.type
_entity_poly.pdbx_seq_one_letter_code
_entity_poly.pdbx_strand_id
1 'polypeptide(L)'
;MNVIKRAKAPTPKFFRILRAIGLALLAISGSVIAAPVVLPVAVVSIAGYIAVAGGVISAISQVTVDEAALLKAEQEIIPKSRSDGD
;
A
#
# COMPACT_ATOMS: atom_id res chain seq x y z
N MET A 1 -3.00 -9.43 16.60
CA MET A 1 -1.86 -8.68 16.01
C MET A 1 -2.04 -7.20 16.27
N ASN A 2 -0.99 -6.46 16.67
CA ASN A 2 -1.03 -5.00 16.81
C ASN A 2 -0.90 -4.33 15.42
N VAL A 3 -1.48 -3.14 15.19
CA VAL A 3 -1.42 -2.39 13.93
C VAL A 3 0.02 -2.13 13.47
N ILE A 4 0.93 -1.85 14.41
CA ILE A 4 2.35 -1.66 14.11
C ILE A 4 2.98 -2.94 13.56
N LYS A 5 2.55 -4.12 14.04
CA LYS A 5 3.04 -5.40 13.53
C LYS A 5 2.49 -5.70 12.11
N ARG A 6 1.26 -5.28 11.81
CA ARG A 6 0.68 -5.41 10.47
C ARG A 6 1.38 -4.51 9.44
N ALA A 7 1.72 -3.27 9.80
CA ALA A 7 2.43 -2.35 8.91
C ALA A 7 3.86 -2.82 8.53
N LYS A 8 4.50 -3.64 9.37
CA LYS A 8 5.81 -4.23 9.10
C LYS A 8 5.74 -5.60 8.42
N ALA A 9 4.55 -6.18 8.31
CA ALA A 9 4.35 -7.48 7.68
C ALA A 9 4.41 -7.36 6.15
N PRO A 10 4.78 -8.43 5.44
CA PRO A 10 4.81 -8.44 3.98
C PRO A 10 3.42 -8.12 3.42
N THR A 11 3.36 -7.09 2.59
CA THR A 11 2.15 -6.72 1.84
C THR A 11 2.03 -7.56 0.56
N PRO A 12 0.83 -8.07 0.24
CA PRO A 12 0.61 -8.93 -0.93
C PRO A 12 0.80 -8.16 -2.24
N LYS A 13 1.18 -8.87 -3.32
CA LYS A 13 1.58 -8.27 -4.61
C LYS A 13 0.53 -7.31 -5.19
N PHE A 14 -0.76 -7.68 -5.12
CA PHE A 14 -1.87 -6.83 -5.58
C PHE A 14 -1.89 -5.47 -4.87
N PHE A 15 -1.82 -5.44 -3.54
CA PHE A 15 -1.86 -4.21 -2.76
C PHE A 15 -0.57 -3.37 -2.90
N ARG A 16 0.57 -4.00 -3.18
CA ARG A 16 1.79 -3.26 -3.53
C ARG A 16 1.62 -2.47 -4.83
N ILE A 17 1.01 -3.06 -5.85
CA ILE A 17 0.69 -2.39 -7.11
C ILE A 17 -0.34 -1.29 -6.87
N LEU A 18 -1.38 -1.59 -6.09
CA LEU A 18 -2.44 -0.65 -5.78
C LEU A 18 -1.92 0.60 -5.02
N ARG A 19 -0.99 0.41 -4.07
CA ARG A 19 -0.28 1.51 -3.41
C ARG A 19 0.51 2.36 -4.39
N ALA A 20 1.23 1.75 -5.33
CA ALA A 20 2.01 2.50 -6.31
C ALA A 20 1.10 3.38 -7.20
N ILE A 21 -0.04 2.85 -7.62
CA ILE A 21 -1.06 3.61 -8.36
C ILE A 21 -1.61 4.76 -7.50
N GLY A 22 -1.99 4.48 -6.24
CA GLY A 22 -2.50 5.49 -5.32
C GLY A 22 -1.50 6.64 -5.10
N LEU A 23 -0.22 6.33 -4.95
CA LEU A 23 0.85 7.33 -4.80
C LEU A 23 1.09 8.14 -6.09
N ALA A 24 1.03 7.51 -7.26
CA ALA A 24 1.15 8.21 -8.53
C ALA A 24 -0.01 9.20 -8.75
N LEU A 25 -1.24 8.77 -8.46
CA LEU A 25 -2.42 9.63 -8.49
C LEU A 25 -2.30 10.80 -7.50
N LEU A 26 -1.78 10.53 -6.29
CA LEU A 26 -1.53 11.55 -5.28
C LEU A 26 -0.51 12.58 -5.76
N ALA A 27 0.57 12.14 -6.38
CA ALA A 27 1.62 13.02 -6.89
C ALA A 27 1.10 13.93 -8.02
N ILE A 28 0.36 13.37 -8.97
CA ILE A 28 -0.26 14.14 -10.06
C ILE A 28 -1.25 15.15 -9.49
N SER A 29 -2.15 14.71 -8.62
CA SER A 29 -3.18 15.58 -8.02
C SER A 29 -2.58 16.68 -7.15
N GLY A 30 -1.58 16.33 -6.33
CA GLY A 30 -0.86 17.27 -5.49
C GLY A 30 -0.12 18.33 -6.33
N SER A 31 0.43 17.94 -7.46
CA SER A 31 1.10 18.88 -8.39
C SER A 31 0.10 19.86 -9.02
N VAL A 32 -1.07 19.38 -9.44
CA VAL A 32 -2.15 20.22 -9.99
C VAL A 32 -2.70 21.20 -8.96
N ILE A 33 -2.87 20.75 -7.70
CA ILE A 33 -3.37 21.60 -6.62
C ILE A 33 -2.32 22.63 -6.18
N ALA A 34 -1.03 22.25 -6.12
CA ALA A 34 0.05 23.13 -5.70
C ALA A 34 0.37 24.24 -6.70
N ALA A 35 0.08 24.03 -7.99
CA ALA A 35 0.22 25.03 -9.04
C ALA A 35 -1.13 25.29 -9.71
N PRO A 36 -2.02 26.12 -9.12
CA PRO A 36 -3.29 26.48 -9.73
C PRO A 36 -3.06 27.50 -10.86
N VAL A 37 -2.51 27.06 -11.99
CA VAL A 37 -2.17 27.90 -13.15
C VAL A 37 -3.42 28.22 -13.95
N VAL A 38 -4.19 29.27 -13.61
CA VAL A 38 -5.41 29.70 -14.33
C VAL A 38 -6.31 28.50 -14.74
N LEU A 39 -6.28 27.42 -13.96
CA LEU A 39 -6.99 26.20 -14.28
C LEU A 39 -8.43 26.41 -13.85
N PRO A 40 -9.43 26.08 -14.69
CA PRO A 40 -10.82 26.16 -14.30
C PRO A 40 -11.07 25.38 -12.99
N VAL A 41 -11.93 25.90 -12.13
CA VAL A 41 -12.26 25.32 -10.81
C VAL A 41 -12.68 23.84 -10.90
N ALA A 42 -13.33 23.45 -12.00
CA ALA A 42 -13.69 22.06 -12.26
C ALA A 42 -12.47 21.12 -12.26
N VAL A 43 -11.33 21.54 -12.84
CA VAL A 43 -10.11 20.73 -12.94
C VAL A 43 -9.48 20.54 -11.56
N VAL A 44 -9.38 21.61 -10.77
CA VAL A 44 -8.86 21.55 -9.40
C VAL A 44 -9.74 20.67 -8.51
N SER A 45 -11.06 20.74 -8.70
CA SER A 45 -12.02 19.91 -7.97
C SER A 45 -11.85 18.42 -8.28
N ILE A 46 -11.68 18.07 -9.56
CA ILE A 46 -11.39 16.70 -9.99
C ILE A 46 -10.08 16.21 -9.37
N ALA A 47 -9.02 17.03 -9.41
CA ALA A 47 -7.75 16.70 -8.77
C ALA A 47 -7.91 16.47 -7.26
N GLY A 48 -8.74 17.26 -6.58
CA GLY A 48 -9.07 17.06 -5.17
C GLY A 48 -9.65 15.67 -4.89
N TYR A 49 -10.62 15.22 -5.68
CA TYR A 49 -11.19 13.87 -5.51
C TYR A 49 -10.19 12.75 -5.81
N ILE A 50 -9.34 12.93 -6.84
CA ILE A 50 -8.30 11.96 -7.16
C ILE A 50 -7.26 11.88 -6.02
N ALA A 51 -6.90 13.00 -5.40
CA ALA A 51 -6.02 13.03 -4.24
C ALA A 51 -6.62 12.26 -3.06
N VAL A 52 -7.91 12.45 -2.76
CA VAL A 52 -8.60 11.71 -1.68
C VAL A 52 -8.60 10.22 -1.97
N ALA A 53 -9.00 9.81 -3.17
CA ALA A 53 -9.02 8.41 -3.57
C ALA A 53 -7.62 7.77 -3.49
N GLY A 54 -6.60 8.44 -4.04
CA GLY A 54 -5.21 7.98 -4.00
C GLY A 54 -4.67 7.84 -2.57
N GLY A 55 -5.05 8.76 -1.68
CA GLY A 55 -4.68 8.73 -0.27
C GLY A 55 -5.27 7.53 0.48
N VAL A 56 -6.59 7.31 0.35
CA VAL A 56 -7.30 6.19 0.98
C VAL A 56 -6.73 4.85 0.52
N ILE A 57 -6.59 4.68 -0.80
CA ILE A 57 -6.04 3.46 -1.40
C ILE A 57 -4.62 3.19 -0.90
N SER A 58 -3.78 4.23 -0.83
CA SER A 58 -2.39 4.11 -0.37
C SER A 58 -2.29 3.74 1.11
N ALA A 59 -3.18 4.26 1.96
CA ALA A 59 -3.21 3.96 3.38
C ALA A 59 -3.69 2.52 3.65
N ILE A 60 -4.78 2.10 3.00
CA ILE A 60 -5.31 0.73 3.17
C ILE A 60 -4.28 -0.31 2.72
N SER A 61 -3.60 -0.05 1.60
CA SER A 61 -2.59 -0.96 1.06
C SER A 61 -1.35 -1.15 1.96
N GLN A 62 -1.15 -0.29 2.97
CA GLN A 62 -0.06 -0.44 3.96
C GLN A 62 -0.44 -1.32 5.14
N VAL A 63 -1.74 -1.49 5.41
CA VAL A 63 -2.24 -2.24 6.56
C VAL A 63 -2.62 -3.68 6.16
N THR A 64 -2.76 -3.94 4.85
CA THR A 64 -3.00 -5.27 4.30
C THR A 64 -1.78 -6.18 4.42
N VAL A 65 -2.00 -7.36 5.00
CA VAL A 65 -0.97 -8.35 5.28
C VAL A 65 -1.16 -9.56 4.39
N ASP A 66 -0.06 -10.10 3.88
CA ASP A 66 -0.02 -11.37 3.16
C ASP A 66 0.20 -12.50 4.17
N GLU A 67 -0.89 -13.17 4.57
CA GLU A 67 -0.84 -14.27 5.55
C GLU A 67 -0.06 -15.47 5.02
N ALA A 68 -0.11 -15.74 3.70
CA ALA A 68 0.62 -16.83 3.08
C ALA A 68 2.14 -16.56 3.06
N ALA A 69 2.55 -15.31 2.82
CA ALA A 69 3.96 -14.92 2.91
C ALA A 69 4.49 -14.98 4.35
N LEU A 70 3.67 -14.67 5.35
CA LEU A 70 4.05 -14.77 6.76
C LEU A 70 4.32 -16.23 7.18
N LEU A 71 3.43 -17.15 6.83
CA LEU A 71 3.59 -18.58 7.14
C LEU A 71 4.83 -19.17 6.46
N LYS A 72 5.12 -18.73 5.23
CA LYS A 72 6.30 -19.16 4.49
C LYS A 72 7.60 -18.64 5.12
N ALA A 73 7.61 -17.40 5.59
CA ALA A 73 8.75 -16.84 6.32
C ALA A 73 8.97 -17.54 7.66
N GLU A 74 7.91 -17.92 8.38
CA GLU A 74 8.00 -18.72 9.60
C GLU A 74 8.54 -20.13 9.34
N GLN A 75 8.11 -20.77 8.24
CA GLN A 75 8.61 -22.09 7.83
C GLN A 75 10.05 -22.08 7.33
N GLU A 76 10.53 -20.96 6.79
CA GLU A 76 11.92 -20.80 6.37
C GLU A 76 12.88 -20.58 7.56
N ILE A 77 12.38 -19.99 8.65
CA ILE A 77 13.13 -19.78 9.90
C ILE A 77 13.20 -21.05 10.77
N ILE A 78 12.24 -21.98 10.63
CA ILE A 78 12.29 -23.30 11.26
C ILE A 78 12.93 -24.27 10.25
N PRO A 79 14.26 -24.50 10.27
CA PRO A 79 14.85 -25.50 9.40
C PRO A 79 14.26 -26.86 9.74
N LYS A 80 14.21 -27.73 8.73
CA LYS A 80 13.82 -29.15 8.73
C LYS A 80 14.67 -30.02 9.69
N SER A 81 14.98 -29.57 10.91
CA SER A 81 15.80 -30.28 11.90
C SER A 81 14.97 -31.18 12.82
N ARG A 82 13.70 -31.42 12.50
CA ARG A 82 12.77 -32.20 13.34
C ARG A 82 11.93 -33.21 12.54
N SER A 83 12.44 -33.65 11.38
CA SER A 83 11.79 -34.66 10.55
C SER A 83 12.72 -35.81 10.13
N ASP A 84 13.95 -35.86 10.64
CA ASP A 84 14.90 -36.98 10.46
C ASP A 84 15.29 -37.56 11.83
N GLY A 85 14.29 -37.86 12.65
CA GLY A 85 14.48 -38.44 13.96
C GLY A 85 13.15 -38.91 14.49
N ASP A 86 12.69 -40.04 13.95
CA ASP A 86 11.96 -41.15 14.57
C ASP A 86 11.76 -42.25 13.50
#